data_AF-A0A261WP54-F1
#
_entry.id   AF-A0A261WP54-F1
#
_cell.length_a   1.000
_cell.length_b   1.000
_cell.length_c   1.000
_cell.angle_alpha   90.00
_cell.angle_beta   90.00
_cell.angle_gamma   90.00
#
_symmetry.space_group_name_H-M   'P 1'
#
loop_
_entity.id
_entity.type
_entity.pdbx_description
1 polymer ?
#
loop_
_entity_poly.entity_id
_entity_poly.type
_entity_poly.pdbx_seq_one_letter_code
_entity_poly.pdbx_strand_id
1 'polypeptide(L)'
;MTMPNERTRAVIQTGKFLLELSRDSSLPERIRRDAKFLLRHYPDQFQVLLAGRIEEGSDPLLSPMGPVFSSSIENSHYSPISDAADAQSPK
;
A
#
# COMPACT_ATOMS: atom_id res chain seq x y z
N MET A 1 12.52 0.32 9.87
CA MET A 1 11.04 0.45 9.92
C MET A 1 10.53 0.20 8.51
N THR A 2 9.34 -0.38 8.35
CA THR A 2 8.71 -0.53 7.03
C THR A 2 8.01 0.79 6.64
N MET A 3 8.00 1.10 5.35
CA MET A 3 7.38 2.30 4.79
C MET A 3 5.87 2.09 4.55
N PRO A 4 5.05 3.15 4.56
CA PRO A 4 3.60 3.03 4.34
C PRO A 4 3.23 2.34 3.02
N ASN A 5 3.96 2.63 1.94
CA ASN A 5 3.78 1.96 0.65
C ASN A 5 4.13 0.46 0.70
N GLU A 6 5.18 0.08 1.44
CA GLU A 6 5.54 -1.33 1.67
C GLU A 6 4.43 -2.07 2.42
N ARG A 7 3.84 -1.45 3.45
CA ARG A 7 2.70 -2.02 4.19
C ARG A 7 1.46 -2.13 3.33
N THR A 8 1.12 -1.09 2.56
CA THR A 8 0.00 -1.12 1.60
C THR A 8 0.14 -2.28 0.64
N ARG A 9 1.33 -2.45 0.03
CA ARG A 9 1.62 -3.55 -0.89
C ARG A 9 1.49 -4.91 -0.22
N ALA A 10 2.05 -5.07 0.98
CA ALA A 10 1.98 -6.32 1.73
C ALA A 10 0.51 -6.73 2.00
N VAL A 11 -0.31 -5.79 2.49
CA VAL A 11 -1.73 -6.07 2.77
C VAL A 11 -2.47 -6.46 1.50
N ILE A 12 -2.33 -5.72 0.41
CA ILE A 12 -2.99 -6.02 -0.86
C ILE A 12 -2.55 -7.40 -1.40
N GLN A 13 -1.25 -7.70 -1.34
CA GLN A 13 -0.70 -8.96 -1.83
C GLN A 13 -1.21 -10.15 -1.01
N THR A 14 -1.28 -10.04 0.32
CA THR A 14 -1.85 -11.08 1.16
C THR A 14 -3.31 -11.35 0.82
N GLY A 15 -4.11 -10.32 0.50
CA GLY A 15 -5.48 -10.51 0.02
C GLY A 15 -5.55 -11.36 -1.27
N LYS A 16 -4.66 -11.09 -2.23
CA LYS A 16 -4.55 -11.88 -3.47
C LYS A 16 -4.13 -13.32 -3.19
N PHE A 17 -3.15 -13.51 -2.33
CA PHE A 17 -2.69 -14.84 -1.92
C PHE A 17 -3.80 -15.65 -1.25
N LEU A 18 -4.57 -15.06 -0.34
CA LEU A 18 -5.72 -15.73 0.28
C LEU A 18 -6.78 -16.13 -0.77
N LEU A 19 -6.99 -15.29 -1.78
CA LEU A 19 -7.90 -15.60 -2.89
C LEU A 19 -7.41 -16.81 -3.70
N GLU A 20 -6.11 -16.86 -4.00
CA GLU A 20 -5.47 -18.01 -4.67
C GLU A 20 -5.63 -19.29 -3.84
N LEU A 21 -5.28 -19.26 -2.55
CA LEU A 21 -5.43 -20.41 -1.65
C LEU A 21 -6.88 -20.90 -1.55
N SER A 22 -7.86 -19.98 -1.56
CA SER A 22 -9.28 -20.36 -1.48
C SER A 22 -9.79 -21.10 -2.72
N ARG A 23 -9.09 -20.97 -3.85
CA ARG A 23 -9.47 -21.53 -5.17
C ARG A 23 -8.63 -22.73 -5.58
N ASP A 24 -7.47 -22.93 -4.95
CA ASP A 24 -6.56 -24.03 -5.27
C ASP A 24 -7.13 -25.38 -4.84
N SER A 25 -7.43 -26.26 -5.80
CA SER A 25 -7.99 -27.59 -5.55
C SER A 25 -6.99 -28.63 -5.05
N SER A 26 -5.69 -28.33 -5.11
CA SER A 26 -4.63 -29.18 -4.58
C SER A 26 -4.50 -29.10 -3.06
N LEU A 27 -5.04 -28.03 -2.44
CA LEU A 27 -4.94 -27.80 -1.01
C LEU A 27 -6.03 -28.52 -0.20
N PRO A 28 -5.73 -28.92 1.06
CA PRO A 28 -6.74 -29.47 1.96
C PRO A 28 -7.93 -28.52 2.12
N GLU A 29 -9.13 -29.08 2.14
CA GLU A 29 -10.39 -28.34 2.24
C GLU A 29 -10.46 -27.40 3.46
N ARG A 30 -9.79 -27.75 4.57
CA ARG A 30 -9.65 -26.89 5.73
C ARG A 30 -8.97 -25.55 5.39
N ILE A 31 -7.85 -25.59 4.67
CA ILE A 31 -7.08 -24.40 4.31
C ILE A 31 -7.88 -23.48 3.38
N ARG A 32 -8.58 -24.06 2.40
CA ARG A 32 -9.43 -23.30 1.46
C ARG A 32 -10.56 -22.58 2.18
N ARG A 33 -11.21 -23.27 3.12
CA ARG A 33 -12.28 -22.69 3.96
C ARG A 33 -11.77 -21.57 4.86
N ASP A 34 -10.62 -21.76 5.50
CA ASP A 34 -10.01 -20.74 6.36
C ASP A 34 -9.65 -19.50 5.54
N ALA A 35 -9.03 -19.67 4.36
CA ALA A 35 -8.73 -18.57 3.44
C ALA A 35 -10.02 -17.83 3.01
N LYS A 36 -11.07 -18.56 2.63
CA LYS A 36 -12.37 -17.98 2.28
C LYS A 36 -13.03 -17.24 3.45
N PHE A 37 -12.85 -17.72 4.68
CA PHE A 37 -13.37 -17.06 5.87
C PHE A 37 -12.63 -15.75 6.15
N LEU A 38 -11.29 -15.75 6.10
CA LEU A 38 -10.47 -14.55 6.28
C LEU A 38 -10.81 -13.47 5.25
N LEU A 39 -11.00 -13.85 3.98
CA LEU A 39 -11.37 -12.92 2.90
C LEU A 39 -12.68 -12.15 3.15
N ARG A 40 -13.59 -12.63 4.02
CA ARG A 40 -14.86 -11.94 4.30
C ARG A 40 -14.67 -10.59 4.99
N HIS A 41 -13.60 -10.44 5.74
CA HIS A 41 -13.28 -9.26 6.53
C HIS A 41 -11.92 -8.65 6.17
N TYR A 42 -11.26 -9.22 5.16
CA TYR A 42 -10.00 -8.71 4.68
C TYR A 42 -10.25 -7.44 3.85
N PRO A 43 -9.49 -6.35 4.07
CA PRO A 43 -9.73 -5.11 3.36
C PRO A 43 -9.45 -5.30 1.86
N ASP A 44 -10.31 -4.71 1.03
CA ASP A 44 -10.05 -4.65 -0.41
C ASP A 44 -8.99 -3.59 -0.75
N GLN A 45 -8.42 -3.68 -1.96
CA GLN A 45 -7.38 -2.74 -2.41
C GLN A 45 -7.85 -1.27 -2.35
N PHE A 46 -9.11 -1.01 -2.69
CA PHE A 46 -9.65 0.35 -2.68
C PHE A 46 -9.73 0.91 -1.26
N GLN A 47 -10.18 0.11 -0.30
CA GLN A 47 -10.23 0.48 1.12
C GLN A 47 -8.85 0.82 1.68
N VAL A 48 -7.82 0.01 1.37
CA VAL A 48 -6.44 0.25 1.83
C VAL A 48 -5.89 1.56 1.25
N LEU A 49 -6.08 1.80 -0.05
CA LEU A 49 -5.60 3.02 -0.71
C LEU A 49 -6.36 4.26 -0.24
N LEU A 50 -7.67 4.13 -0.02
CA LEU A 50 -8.48 5.22 0.51
C LEU A 50 -8.06 5.58 1.95
N ALA A 51 -7.79 4.58 2.79
CA ALA A 51 -7.25 4.81 4.13
C ALA A 51 -5.93 5.57 4.06
N GLY A 52 -4.99 5.14 3.21
CA GLY A 52 -3.73 5.84 3.02
C GLY A 52 -3.90 7.29 2.55
N ARG A 53 -4.86 7.56 1.65
CA ARG A 53 -5.16 8.92 1.20
C ARG A 53 -5.70 9.82 2.32
N ILE A 54 -6.53 9.29 3.20
CA ILE A 54 -7.08 10.02 4.35
C ILE A 54 -5.95 10.34 5.34
N GLU A 55 -5.09 9.36 5.63
CA GLU A 55 -3.98 9.50 6.57
C GLU A 55 -2.91 10.48 6.06
N GLU A 56 -2.57 10.44 4.76
CA GLU A 56 -1.63 11.37 4.13
C GLU A 56 -2.12 12.84 4.19
N GLY A 57 -3.44 13.06 4.21
CA GLY A 57 -4.05 14.38 4.36
C GLY A 57 -4.35 14.79 5.81
N SER A 58 -4.03 13.94 6.79
CA SER A 58 -4.36 14.18 8.20
C SER A 58 -3.36 15.13 8.87
N ASP A 59 -3.86 15.96 9.78
CA ASP A 59 -3.02 16.83 10.61
C ASP A 59 -2.01 15.98 11.41
N PRO A 60 -0.72 16.39 11.50
CA PRO A 60 0.28 15.72 12.33
C PRO A 60 -0.15 15.48 13.79
N LEU A 61 -1.08 16.26 14.34
CA LEU A 61 -1.69 16.03 15.66
C LEU A 61 -2.58 14.79 15.71
N LEU A 62 -3.18 14.39 14.59
CA LEU A 62 -4.05 13.21 14.46
C LEU A 62 -3.28 11.94 14.07
N SER A 63 -2.13 12.09 13.41
CA SER A 63 -1.25 10.97 13.01
C SER A 63 0.22 11.31 13.31
N PRO A 64 0.62 11.34 14.59
CA PRO A 64 1.97 11.73 14.99
C PRO A 64 3.07 10.76 14.52
N MET A 65 2.69 9.56 14.11
CA MET A 65 3.60 8.54 13.56
C MET A 65 3.58 8.49 12.02
N GLY A 66 2.88 9.43 11.38
CA GLY A 66 2.63 9.43 9.94
C GLY A 66 1.61 8.39 9.51
N PRO A 67 1.37 8.27 8.19
CA PRO A 67 0.35 7.37 7.65
C PRO A 67 0.74 5.89 7.83
N VAL A 68 -0.25 5.05 8.11
CA VAL A 68 -0.12 3.59 8.17
C VAL A 68 -0.05 3.03 6.75
N PHE A 69 -0.88 3.52 5.84
CA PHE A 69 -0.92 3.12 4.45
C PHE A 69 -0.56 4.27 3.53
N SER A 70 -0.06 3.98 2.34
CA SER A 70 0.04 4.96 1.26
C SER A 70 -1.17 4.91 0.33
N SER A 71 -1.52 6.04 -0.26
CA SER A 71 -2.51 6.15 -1.34
C SER A 71 -2.05 5.57 -2.67
N SER A 72 -0.76 5.17 -2.79
CA SER A 72 -0.18 4.52 -3.96
C SER A 72 0.53 3.21 -3.64
N ILE A 73 0.48 2.28 -4.58
CA ILE A 73 1.27 1.04 -4.58
C ILE A 73 2.59 1.17 -5.33
N GLU A 74 2.80 2.27 -6.06
CA GLU A 74 4.04 2.52 -6.78
C GLU A 74 5.12 2.99 -5.81
N ASN A 75 6.36 2.55 -6.03
CA ASN A 75 7.49 3.24 -5.44
C ASN A 75 7.50 4.64 -6.07
N SER A 76 7.34 5.69 -5.27
CA SER A 76 7.79 7.02 -5.64
C SER A 76 9.30 6.96 -5.83
N HIS A 77 9.71 6.52 -7.02
CA HIS A 77 11.07 6.65 -7.49
C HIS A 77 11.36 8.14 -7.46
N TYR A 78 12.28 8.52 -6.58
CA TYR A 78 13.04 9.75 -6.58
C TYR A 78 12.93 10.48 -7.92
N SER A 79 12.16 11.57 -7.99
CA SER A 79 12.34 12.54 -9.06
C SER A 79 13.67 13.22 -8.77
N PRO A 80 14.69 13.12 -9.65
CA PRO A 80 15.84 13.96 -9.51
C PRO A 80 15.33 15.40 -9.60
N ILE A 81 15.61 16.17 -8.57
CA ILE A 81 15.49 17.62 -8.60
C ILE A 81 16.23 18.07 -9.87
N SER A 82 15.49 18.59 -10.85
CA SER A 82 16.05 19.30 -11.98
C SER A 82 16.53 20.66 -11.50
N ASP A 83 17.59 20.69 -10.69
CA ASP A 83 18.39 21.88 -10.44
C ASP A 83 19.59 21.82 -11.38
N ALA A 84 19.50 22.57 -12.49
CA ALA A 84 20.64 23.23 -13.13
C ALA A 84 20.17 23.97 -14.40
N ALA A 85 19.77 25.23 -14.24
CA ALA A 85 20.02 26.26 -15.24
C ALA A 85 19.90 27.66 -14.61
N ASP A 86 20.65 27.89 -13.53
CA ASP A 86 21.23 29.22 -13.35
C ASP A 86 22.53 29.24 -14.16
N ALA A 87 22.47 29.88 -15.33
CA ALA A 87 23.64 30.21 -16.12
C ALA A 87 23.47 31.68 -16.54
N GLN A 88 23.85 32.56 -15.61
CA GLN A 88 24.76 33.66 -15.84
C GLN A 88 24.54 34.48 -17.13
N SER A 89 23.93 35.66 -16.99
CA SER A 89 24.21 36.79 -17.91
C SER A 89 25.73 36.99 -18.05
N PRO A 90 26.24 37.36 -19.24
CA PRO A 90 26.72 38.75 -19.33
C PRO A 90 26.60 39.43 -20.71
N LYS A 91 26.54 40.77 -20.60
CA LYS A 91 26.73 41.86 -21.57
C LYS A 91 25.57 42.26 -22.48
#